data_AF-A0A3D1JBH4-F1
#
_entry.id   AF-A0A3D1JBH4-F1
#
_cell.length_a   1.000
_cell.length_b   1.000
_cell.length_c   1.000
_cell.angle_alpha   90.00
_cell.angle_beta   90.00
_cell.angle_gamma   90.00
#
_symmetry.space_group_name_H-M   'P 1'
#
loop_
_entity.id
_entity.type
_entity.pdbx_description
1 polymer ?
#
loop_
_entity_poly.entity_id
_entity_poly.type
_entity_poly.pdbx_seq_one_letter_code
_entity_poly.pdbx_strand_id
1 'polypeptide(L)'
;MIIDKIEIKKVPIKLNAPFKTALREVQVLDVIRVLIFFTNGLVGIGEAAPTKVITGDTEARIIADVSKRFAPFLIGKKVEASLAVLDEMNQLVEGHSSAKAAIDIALHDALAKAANVPLYRYLGGTKQSLETDFTISIGSPETMCREAQEKVSQGFTSLKIKLGLGTIEEEVKKIKQINQHLQGQIPFRIDANQGWTKEEAVQILQEWQGIPIDFVEQPVKAADFAGLKYVTERSAIPIMADESVFSYQDAK
;
A
#
# COMPACT_ATOMS: atom_id res chain seq x y z
N MET A 1 -16.68 19.66 -15.39
CA MET A 1 -17.91 19.02 -14.87
C MET A 1 -18.23 19.63 -13.52
N ILE A 2 -19.49 19.81 -13.11
CA ILE A 2 -19.83 20.39 -11.80
C ILE A 2 -20.27 19.28 -10.84
N ILE A 3 -19.71 19.25 -9.63
CA ILE A 3 -20.08 18.29 -8.57
C ILE A 3 -21.47 18.65 -8.04
N ASP A 4 -22.38 17.69 -8.08
CA ASP A 4 -23.77 17.81 -7.61
C ASP A 4 -23.93 17.25 -6.20
N LYS A 5 -23.41 16.03 -5.96
CA LYS A 5 -23.60 15.30 -4.71
C LYS A 5 -22.40 14.41 -4.40
N ILE A 6 -22.12 14.22 -3.11
CA ILE A 6 -21.13 13.25 -2.63
C ILE A 6 -21.82 12.28 -1.68
N GLU A 7 -21.67 10.99 -1.93
CA GLU A 7 -22.18 9.92 -1.08
C GLU A 7 -21.04 9.07 -0.53
N ILE A 8 -21.27 8.50 0.66
CA ILE A 8 -20.35 7.60 1.33
C ILE A 8 -21.06 6.25 1.51
N LYS A 9 -20.37 5.17 1.17
CA LYS A 9 -20.83 3.79 1.42
C LYS A 9 -19.76 3.03 2.18
N LYS A 10 -20.16 2.35 3.24
CA LYS A 10 -19.31 1.35 3.91
C LYS A 10 -19.45 0.04 3.15
N VAL A 11 -18.32 -0.54 2.76
CA VAL A 11 -18.29 -1.79 1.99
C VAL A 11 -17.42 -2.79 2.75
N PRO A 12 -18.02 -3.75 3.47
CA PRO A 12 -17.26 -4.81 4.12
C PRO A 12 -16.76 -5.80 3.06
N ILE A 13 -15.46 -6.06 3.03
CA ILE A 13 -14.82 -7.03 2.15
C ILE A 13 -14.27 -8.16 3.01
N LYS A 14 -14.91 -9.33 2.96
CA LYS A 14 -14.41 -10.53 3.62
C LYS A 14 -13.20 -11.08 2.86
N LEU A 15 -12.08 -11.27 3.54
CA LEU A 15 -10.88 -11.84 2.94
C LEU A 15 -11.00 -13.36 2.84
N ASN A 16 -10.35 -13.94 1.82
CA ASN A 16 -10.30 -15.39 1.62
C ASN A 16 -9.51 -16.11 2.74
N ALA A 17 -8.54 -15.42 3.33
CA ALA A 17 -7.76 -15.85 4.49
C ALA A 17 -7.38 -14.63 5.34
N PRO A 18 -7.12 -14.79 6.65
CA PRO A 18 -6.60 -13.70 7.47
C PRO A 18 -5.28 -13.16 6.92
N PHE A 19 -5.18 -11.85 6.75
CA PHE A 19 -3.95 -11.18 6.34
C PHE A 19 -3.17 -10.72 7.58
N LYS A 20 -1.95 -11.25 7.77
CA LYS A 20 -1.14 -11.00 8.97
C LYS A 20 0.19 -10.32 8.62
N THR A 21 0.46 -9.22 9.30
CA THR A 21 1.74 -8.49 9.26
C THR A 21 2.31 -8.34 10.67
N ALA A 22 3.50 -7.73 10.81
CA ALA A 22 4.07 -7.44 12.12
C ALA A 22 3.23 -6.44 12.94
N LEU A 23 2.37 -5.66 12.27
CA LEU A 23 1.60 -4.58 12.89
C LEU A 23 0.14 -4.96 13.19
N ARG A 24 -0.46 -5.88 12.44
CA ARG A 24 -1.89 -6.24 12.59
C ARG A 24 -2.27 -7.56 11.91
N GLU A 25 -3.45 -8.05 12.26
CA GLU A 25 -4.19 -9.10 11.56
C GLU A 25 -5.55 -8.57 11.09
N VAL A 26 -5.95 -8.88 9.86
CA VAL A 26 -7.22 -8.44 9.25
C VAL A 26 -7.96 -9.64 8.65
N GLN A 27 -9.26 -9.77 8.93
CA GLN A 27 -10.13 -10.81 8.34
C GLN A 27 -11.24 -10.22 7.47
N VAL A 28 -11.70 -9.02 7.81
CA VAL A 28 -12.65 -8.22 7.06
C VAL A 28 -12.06 -6.83 6.92
N LEU A 29 -12.04 -6.32 5.69
CA LEU A 29 -11.62 -4.96 5.39
C LEU A 29 -12.86 -4.11 5.15
N ASP A 30 -13.15 -3.18 6.06
CA ASP A 30 -14.21 -2.20 5.88
C ASP A 30 -13.68 -1.01 5.10
N VAL A 31 -13.95 -0.96 3.79
CA VAL A 31 -13.56 0.20 2.97
C VAL A 31 -14.65 1.26 2.96
N ILE A 32 -14.23 2.52 2.93
CA ILE A 32 -15.10 3.67 2.75
C ILE A 32 -15.08 4.07 1.29
N ARG A 33 -16.15 3.73 0.57
CA ARG A 33 -16.35 4.10 -0.83
C ARG A 33 -17.00 5.46 -0.93
N VAL A 34 -16.41 6.36 -1.68
CA VAL A 34 -16.91 7.71 -1.96
C VAL A 34 -17.39 7.77 -3.39
N LEU A 35 -18.64 8.21 -3.58
CA LEU A 35 -19.23 8.42 -4.90
C LEU A 35 -19.45 9.92 -5.09
N ILE A 36 -18.89 10.47 -6.17
CA ILE A 36 -19.03 11.88 -6.54
C ILE A 36 -19.90 11.94 -7.80
N PHE A 37 -21.11 12.45 -7.63
CA PHE A 37 -22.08 12.64 -8.71
C PHE A 37 -21.89 14.02 -9.32
N PHE A 38 -21.96 14.08 -10.64
CA PHE A 38 -21.83 15.31 -11.41
C PHE A 38 -23.16 15.66 -12.08
N THR A 39 -23.37 16.96 -12.29
CA THR A 39 -24.58 17.52 -12.95
C THR A 39 -24.84 17.01 -14.36
N ASN A 40 -23.81 16.49 -15.04
CA ASN A 40 -23.93 15.87 -16.36
C ASN A 40 -24.24 14.37 -16.30
N GLY A 41 -24.54 13.83 -15.11
CA GLY A 41 -24.90 12.42 -14.89
C GLY A 41 -23.71 11.47 -14.68
N LEU A 42 -22.46 11.94 -14.80
CA LEU A 42 -21.29 11.11 -14.50
C LEU A 42 -21.15 10.85 -12.99
N VAL A 43 -20.56 9.70 -12.66
CA VAL A 43 -20.24 9.33 -11.28
C VAL A 43 -18.80 8.86 -11.20
N GLY A 44 -18.01 9.58 -10.40
CA GLY A 44 -16.67 9.20 -9.98
C GLY A 44 -16.71 8.33 -8.73
N ILE A 45 -15.86 7.32 -8.66
CA ILE A 45 -15.81 6.37 -7.55
C ILE A 45 -14.38 6.29 -7.04
N GLY A 46 -14.21 6.48 -5.73
CA GLY A 46 -12.94 6.30 -5.04
C GLY A 46 -13.14 5.63 -3.70
N GLU A 47 -12.05 5.15 -3.10
CA GLU A 47 -12.10 4.34 -1.89
C GLU A 47 -10.97 4.68 -0.93
N ALA A 48 -11.25 4.55 0.36
CA ALA A 48 -10.28 4.63 1.43
C ALA A 48 -10.37 3.38 2.32
N ALA A 49 -9.23 2.77 2.60
CA ALA A 49 -9.12 1.69 3.58
C ALA A 49 -8.59 2.27 4.91
N PRO A 50 -9.37 2.21 6.02
CA PRO A 50 -8.92 2.69 7.31
C PRO A 50 -7.76 1.84 7.82
N THR A 51 -6.58 2.45 7.96
CA THR A 51 -5.37 1.76 8.43
C THR A 51 -4.72 2.53 9.56
N LYS A 52 -5.42 2.57 10.71
CA LYS A 52 -5.05 3.36 11.90
C LYS A 52 -3.59 3.19 12.34
N VAL A 53 -3.06 1.97 12.30
CA VAL A 53 -1.70 1.68 12.78
C VAL A 53 -0.59 2.23 11.86
N ILE A 54 -0.91 2.59 10.61
CA ILE A 54 0.04 3.14 9.64
C ILE A 54 -0.22 4.63 9.43
N THR A 55 -1.45 4.99 9.06
CA THR A 55 -1.82 6.37 8.68
C THR A 55 -2.43 7.17 9.82
N GLY A 56 -2.82 6.53 10.92
CA GLY A 56 -3.67 7.14 11.94
C GLY A 56 -5.14 7.30 11.55
N ASP A 57 -5.51 7.00 10.31
CA ASP A 57 -6.88 7.17 9.81
C ASP A 57 -7.79 6.04 10.31
N THR A 58 -8.92 6.46 10.88
CA THR A 58 -10.01 5.58 11.31
C THR A 58 -11.21 5.73 10.39
N GLU A 59 -12.08 4.74 10.40
CA GLU A 59 -13.34 4.79 9.66
C GLU A 59 -14.14 6.07 9.97
N ALA A 60 -14.33 6.36 11.26
CA ALA A 60 -15.07 7.53 11.72
C ALA A 60 -14.42 8.84 11.26
N ARG A 61 -13.08 8.91 11.25
CA ARG A 61 -12.34 10.09 10.78
C ARG A 61 -12.53 10.30 9.29
N ILE A 62 -12.32 9.26 8.48
CA ILE A 62 -12.51 9.33 7.03
C ILE A 62 -13.93 9.80 6.69
N ILE A 63 -14.95 9.21 7.32
CA ILE A 63 -16.35 9.60 7.10
C ILE A 63 -16.58 11.06 7.49
N ALA A 64 -16.05 11.49 8.65
CA ALA A 64 -16.19 12.86 9.11
C ALA A 64 -15.51 13.86 8.16
N ASP A 65 -14.32 13.56 7.65
CA ASP A 65 -13.61 14.41 6.71
C ASP A 65 -14.36 14.53 5.40
N VAL A 66 -14.78 13.41 4.80
CA VAL A 66 -15.54 13.44 3.55
C VAL A 66 -16.86 14.17 3.74
N SER A 67 -17.66 13.84 4.77
CA SER A 67 -19.01 14.40 4.92
C SER A 67 -19.06 15.83 5.46
N LYS A 68 -18.14 16.21 6.35
CA LYS A 68 -18.20 17.50 7.07
C LYS A 68 -17.16 18.51 6.61
N ARG A 69 -16.14 18.10 5.87
CA ARG A 69 -15.06 18.99 5.42
C ARG A 69 -14.99 19.06 3.91
N PHE A 70 -14.79 17.93 3.24
CA PHE A 70 -14.56 17.90 1.79
C PHE A 70 -15.85 18.09 1.01
N ALA A 71 -16.93 17.40 1.35
CA ALA A 71 -18.19 17.52 0.62
C ALA A 71 -18.76 18.95 0.63
N PRO A 72 -18.84 19.67 1.77
CA PRO A 72 -19.29 21.06 1.79
C PRO A 72 -18.42 22.01 0.94
N PHE A 73 -17.12 21.71 0.82
CA PHE A 73 -16.21 22.50 -0.01
C PHE A 73 -16.33 22.19 -1.52
N LEU A 74 -16.57 20.92 -1.86
CA LEU A 74 -16.52 20.43 -3.25
C LEU A 74 -17.86 20.56 -3.99
N ILE A 75 -18.99 20.45 -3.31
CA ILE A 75 -20.31 20.52 -3.95
C ILE A 75 -20.48 21.90 -4.61
N GLY A 76 -20.92 21.90 -5.87
CA GLY A 76 -21.04 23.10 -6.71
C GLY A 76 -19.74 23.54 -7.38
N LYS A 77 -18.58 22.98 -7.03
CA LYS A 77 -17.32 23.31 -7.72
C LYS A 77 -17.24 22.63 -9.10
N LYS A 78 -16.60 23.35 -10.02
CA LYS A 78 -16.21 22.83 -11.33
C LYS A 78 -14.91 22.04 -11.21
N VAL A 79 -14.93 20.81 -11.70
CA VAL A 79 -13.77 19.93 -11.88
C VAL A 79 -13.31 20.00 -13.32
N GLU A 80 -12.02 20.26 -13.49
CA GLU A 80 -11.30 20.38 -14.76
C GLU A 80 -10.07 19.48 -14.74
N ALA A 81 -9.46 19.24 -15.91
CA ALA A 81 -8.33 18.33 -16.04
C ALA A 81 -7.10 18.73 -15.20
N SER A 82 -6.97 20.01 -14.86
CA SER A 82 -5.89 20.51 -13.99
C SER A 82 -6.01 20.04 -12.54
N LEU A 83 -7.21 19.62 -12.11
CA LEU A 83 -7.49 19.20 -10.74
C LEU A 83 -7.07 20.21 -9.64
N ALA A 84 -7.00 21.51 -9.96
CA ALA A 84 -6.67 22.56 -8.99
C ALA A 84 -7.59 22.56 -7.73
N VAL A 85 -8.81 22.05 -7.88
CA VAL A 85 -9.75 21.85 -6.76
C VAL A 85 -9.20 20.89 -5.69
N LEU A 86 -8.39 19.90 -6.07
CA LEU A 86 -7.73 19.00 -5.13
C LEU A 86 -6.63 19.72 -4.35
N ASP A 87 -5.85 20.58 -5.01
CA ASP A 87 -4.83 21.39 -4.34
C ASP A 87 -5.47 22.31 -3.28
N GLU A 88 -6.56 22.97 -3.63
CA GLU A 88 -7.34 23.80 -2.69
C GLU A 88 -7.92 22.95 -1.54
N MET A 89 -8.52 21.80 -1.86
CA MET A 89 -9.08 20.89 -0.85
C MET A 89 -7.99 20.40 0.12
N ASN A 90 -6.80 20.12 -0.39
CA ASN A 90 -5.67 19.63 0.40
C ASN A 90 -5.21 20.62 1.48
N GLN A 91 -5.46 21.92 1.29
CA GLN A 91 -5.16 22.97 2.27
C GLN A 91 -6.17 23.04 3.43
N LEU A 92 -7.33 22.39 3.32
CA LEU A 92 -8.38 22.46 4.36
C LEU A 92 -7.99 21.74 5.66
N VAL A 93 -7.07 20.78 5.58
CA VAL A 93 -6.55 20.02 6.72
C VAL A 93 -5.25 19.34 6.35
N GLU A 94 -4.24 19.40 7.22
CA GLU A 94 -2.96 18.69 7.04
C GLU A 94 -3.11 17.19 7.35
N GLY A 95 -2.47 16.31 6.57
CA GLY A 95 -2.61 14.85 6.71
C GLY A 95 -3.94 14.34 6.14
N HIS A 96 -4.60 13.40 6.83
CA HIS A 96 -5.87 12.77 6.42
C HIS A 96 -5.81 12.16 5.02
N SER A 97 -4.68 11.51 4.72
CA SER A 97 -4.32 11.06 3.38
C SER A 97 -5.32 10.06 2.83
N SER A 98 -5.91 9.19 3.65
CA SER A 98 -6.86 8.17 3.16
C SER A 98 -8.13 8.82 2.60
N ALA A 99 -8.69 9.80 3.31
CA ALA A 99 -9.91 10.49 2.87
C ALA A 99 -9.64 11.36 1.63
N LYS A 100 -8.48 12.03 1.58
CA LYS A 100 -8.06 12.79 0.40
C LYS A 100 -7.86 11.89 -0.82
N ALA A 101 -7.22 10.74 -0.65
CA ALA A 101 -7.02 9.76 -1.71
C ALA A 101 -8.34 9.25 -2.28
N ALA A 102 -9.36 8.99 -1.44
CA ALA A 102 -10.67 8.58 -1.94
C ALA A 102 -11.34 9.66 -2.82
N ILE A 103 -11.19 10.93 -2.48
CA ILE A 103 -11.69 12.03 -3.32
C ILE A 103 -10.87 12.13 -4.62
N ASP A 104 -9.54 12.11 -4.51
CA ASP A 104 -8.62 12.16 -5.64
C ASP A 104 -8.95 11.08 -6.68
N ILE A 105 -9.05 9.81 -6.24
CA ILE A 105 -9.36 8.66 -7.09
C ILE A 105 -10.73 8.86 -7.76
N ALA A 106 -11.74 9.33 -7.02
CA ALA A 106 -13.08 9.56 -7.57
C ALA A 106 -13.09 10.65 -8.65
N LEU A 107 -12.34 11.74 -8.47
CA LEU A 107 -12.24 12.80 -9.47
C LEU A 107 -11.47 12.33 -10.72
N HIS A 108 -10.38 11.59 -10.53
CA HIS A 108 -9.64 10.98 -11.63
C HIS A 108 -10.48 9.97 -12.44
N ASP A 109 -11.24 9.12 -11.75
CA ASP A 109 -12.19 8.19 -12.39
C ASP A 109 -13.25 8.93 -13.21
N ALA A 110 -13.84 10.00 -12.67
CA ALA A 110 -14.81 10.82 -13.41
C ALA A 110 -14.21 11.50 -14.64
N LEU A 111 -12.98 12.03 -14.53
CA LEU A 111 -12.29 12.69 -15.65
C LEU A 111 -11.95 11.70 -16.77
N ALA A 112 -11.46 10.51 -16.41
CA ALA A 112 -11.16 9.45 -17.38
C ALA A 112 -12.45 9.00 -18.10
N LYS A 113 -13.55 8.82 -17.37
CA LYS A 113 -14.89 8.53 -17.94
C LYS A 113 -15.38 9.63 -18.87
N ALA A 114 -15.23 10.89 -18.49
CA ALA A 114 -15.60 12.04 -19.32
C ALA A 114 -14.78 12.10 -20.62
N ALA A 115 -13.51 11.70 -20.57
CA ALA A 115 -12.63 11.57 -21.72
C ALA A 115 -12.84 10.26 -22.52
N ASN A 116 -13.73 9.37 -22.06
CA ASN A 116 -14.00 8.06 -22.65
C ASN A 116 -12.73 7.20 -22.85
N VAL A 117 -11.83 7.23 -21.86
CA VAL A 117 -10.60 6.43 -21.85
C VAL A 117 -10.42 5.78 -20.47
N PRO A 118 -9.74 4.63 -20.38
CA PRO A 118 -9.40 4.06 -19.07
C PRO A 118 -8.39 4.97 -18.35
N LEU A 119 -8.45 4.99 -17.01
CA LEU A 119 -7.65 5.91 -16.19
C LEU A 119 -6.14 5.84 -16.50
N TYR A 120 -5.58 4.65 -16.69
CA TYR A 120 -4.15 4.53 -17.01
C TYR A 120 -3.77 5.26 -18.32
N ARG A 121 -4.65 5.29 -19.33
CA ARG A 121 -4.43 6.08 -20.57
C ARG A 121 -4.59 7.56 -20.31
N TYR A 122 -5.58 7.94 -19.50
CA TYR A 122 -5.80 9.32 -19.10
C TYR A 122 -4.55 9.91 -18.41
N LEU A 123 -3.87 9.09 -17.60
CA LEU A 123 -2.61 9.43 -16.92
C LEU A 123 -1.36 9.29 -17.82
N GLY A 124 -1.52 9.03 -19.13
CA GLY A 124 -0.40 8.92 -20.08
C GLY A 124 0.28 7.54 -20.17
N GLY A 125 -0.23 6.54 -19.46
CA GLY A 125 0.29 5.17 -19.48
C GLY A 125 0.01 4.44 -20.80
N THR A 126 0.87 3.47 -21.12
CA THR A 126 0.76 2.67 -22.36
C THR A 126 0.66 1.17 -22.12
N LYS A 127 1.20 0.68 -21.00
CA LYS A 127 1.19 -0.73 -20.62
C LYS A 127 -0.17 -1.12 -20.04
N GLN A 128 -0.71 -2.25 -20.50
CA GLN A 128 -2.03 -2.76 -20.06
C GLN A 128 -1.94 -3.94 -19.10
N SER A 129 -0.75 -4.54 -18.95
CA SER A 129 -0.50 -5.65 -18.04
C SER A 129 0.58 -5.28 -17.04
N LEU A 130 0.46 -5.81 -15.83
CA LEU A 130 1.45 -5.70 -14.78
C LEU A 130 1.69 -7.09 -14.22
N GLU A 131 2.95 -7.36 -13.87
CA GLU A 131 3.30 -8.53 -13.09
C GLU A 131 3.14 -8.15 -11.62
N THR A 132 2.54 -9.04 -10.85
CA THR A 132 2.37 -8.87 -9.40
C THR A 132 3.05 -10.00 -8.68
N ASP A 133 3.59 -9.70 -7.51
CA ASP A 133 3.91 -10.74 -6.55
C ASP A 133 2.65 -11.22 -5.83
N PHE A 134 2.79 -12.30 -5.07
CA PHE A 134 1.83 -12.67 -4.04
C PHE A 134 2.43 -12.43 -2.65
N THR A 135 1.67 -11.79 -1.76
CA THR A 135 2.11 -11.57 -0.38
C THR A 135 1.80 -12.77 0.51
N ILE A 136 2.85 -13.42 1.01
CA ILE A 136 2.79 -14.46 2.04
C ILE A 136 2.78 -13.77 3.41
N SER A 137 1.73 -14.05 4.21
CA SER A 137 1.58 -13.49 5.55
C SER A 137 2.59 -14.08 6.54
N ILE A 138 2.83 -13.40 7.66
CA ILE A 138 3.67 -13.95 8.73
C ILE A 138 3.00 -15.23 9.27
N GLY A 139 3.78 -16.30 9.38
CA GLY A 139 3.34 -17.58 9.93
C GLY A 139 4.51 -18.44 10.40
N SER A 140 4.22 -19.72 10.68
CA SER A 140 5.29 -20.70 10.92
C SER A 140 6.07 -20.96 9.63
N PRO A 141 7.36 -21.36 9.71
CA PRO A 141 8.14 -21.67 8.52
C PRO A 141 7.47 -22.70 7.60
N GLU A 142 6.84 -23.73 8.17
CA GLU A 142 6.13 -24.78 7.42
C GLU A 142 4.92 -24.21 6.66
N THR A 143 4.16 -23.34 7.32
CA THR A 143 2.98 -22.69 6.73
C THR A 143 3.40 -21.78 5.58
N MET A 144 4.42 -20.95 5.79
CA MET A 144 4.94 -20.03 4.78
C MET A 144 5.53 -20.78 3.57
N CYS A 145 6.28 -21.86 3.79
CA CYS A 145 6.80 -22.70 2.71
C CYS A 145 5.67 -23.32 1.88
N ARG A 146 4.64 -23.87 2.54
CA ARG A 146 3.48 -24.45 1.86
C ARG A 146 2.75 -23.41 1.01
N GLU A 147 2.46 -22.24 1.58
CA GLU A 147 1.79 -21.16 0.85
C GLU A 147 2.64 -20.66 -0.33
N ALA A 148 3.95 -20.48 -0.13
CA ALA A 148 4.86 -20.08 -1.20
C ALA A 148 4.83 -21.07 -2.38
N GLN A 149 4.91 -22.38 -2.10
CA GLN A 149 4.82 -23.42 -3.13
C GLN A 149 3.46 -23.42 -3.84
N GLU A 150 2.37 -23.27 -3.08
CA GLU A 150 1.02 -23.19 -3.63
C GLU A 150 0.89 -22.01 -4.60
N LYS A 151 1.39 -20.82 -4.24
CA LYS A 151 1.32 -19.63 -5.09
C LYS A 151 2.21 -19.73 -6.32
N VAL A 152 3.40 -20.29 -6.19
CA VAL A 152 4.25 -20.56 -7.36
C VAL A 152 3.55 -21.54 -8.32
N SER A 153 2.89 -22.58 -7.80
CA SER A 153 2.11 -23.51 -8.65
C SER A 153 0.87 -22.86 -9.30
N GLN A 154 0.38 -21.74 -8.76
CA GLN A 154 -0.68 -20.92 -9.35
C GLN A 154 -0.16 -19.92 -10.41
N GLY A 155 1.15 -19.90 -10.67
CA GLY A 155 1.78 -19.09 -11.71
C GLY A 155 2.42 -17.79 -11.22
N PHE A 156 2.50 -17.55 -9.91
CA PHE A 156 3.25 -16.40 -9.38
C PHE A 156 4.75 -16.62 -9.55
N THR A 157 5.42 -15.64 -10.16
CA THR A 157 6.86 -15.67 -10.46
C THR A 157 7.70 -14.85 -9.48
N SER A 158 7.08 -14.19 -8.50
CA SER A 158 7.71 -13.43 -7.43
C SER A 158 6.83 -13.50 -6.18
N LEU A 159 7.44 -13.48 -4.99
CA LEU A 159 6.71 -13.53 -3.72
C LEU A 159 7.13 -12.39 -2.81
N LYS A 160 6.15 -11.71 -2.19
CA LYS A 160 6.38 -10.78 -1.10
C LYS A 160 6.25 -11.53 0.23
N ILE A 161 7.27 -11.49 1.08
CA ILE A 161 7.29 -12.20 2.36
C ILE A 161 7.25 -11.20 3.50
N LYS A 162 6.19 -11.28 4.31
CA LYS A 162 6.08 -10.51 5.55
C LYS A 162 6.94 -11.15 6.65
N LEU A 163 7.73 -10.34 7.34
CA LEU A 163 8.58 -10.70 8.50
C LEU A 163 8.51 -9.59 9.56
N GLY A 164 9.40 -9.63 10.56
CA GLY A 164 9.59 -8.55 11.53
C GLY A 164 9.13 -8.86 12.96
N LEU A 165 8.94 -10.14 13.29
CA LEU A 165 8.46 -10.59 14.61
C LEU A 165 9.38 -11.64 15.26
N GLY A 166 10.32 -12.23 14.52
CA GLY A 166 11.22 -13.27 15.03
C GLY A 166 12.58 -12.74 15.44
N THR A 167 13.38 -13.61 16.07
CA THR A 167 14.82 -13.35 16.26
C THR A 167 15.56 -13.33 14.92
N ILE A 168 16.79 -12.81 14.90
CA ILE A 168 17.66 -12.86 13.71
C ILE A 168 17.71 -14.27 13.13
N GLU A 169 17.95 -15.29 13.96
CA GLU A 169 18.05 -16.68 13.53
C GLU A 169 16.75 -17.19 12.92
N GLU A 170 15.60 -16.83 13.50
CA GLU A 170 14.28 -17.23 13.01
C GLU A 170 13.96 -16.60 11.66
N GLU A 171 14.21 -15.29 11.49
CA GLU A 171 13.97 -14.61 10.22
C GLU A 171 14.90 -15.16 9.13
N VAL A 172 16.18 -15.32 9.46
CA VAL A 172 17.17 -15.90 8.54
C VAL A 172 16.73 -17.28 8.07
N LYS A 173 16.32 -18.14 9.02
CA LYS A 173 15.89 -19.50 8.75
C LYS A 173 14.66 -19.57 7.85
N LYS A 174 13.64 -18.72 8.07
CA LYS A 174 12.42 -18.70 7.25
C LYS A 174 12.74 -18.51 5.77
N ILE A 175 13.51 -17.49 5.43
CA ILE A 175 13.82 -17.19 4.02
C ILE A 175 14.74 -18.25 3.41
N LYS A 176 15.76 -18.73 4.13
CA LYS A 176 16.61 -19.84 3.64
C LYS A 176 15.78 -21.09 3.35
N GLN A 177 14.83 -21.45 4.23
CA GLN A 177 13.96 -22.61 4.04
C GLN A 177 13.02 -22.44 2.83
N ILE A 178 12.35 -21.29 2.70
CA ILE A 178 11.47 -21.03 1.54
C ILE A 178 12.28 -21.08 0.24
N ASN A 179 13.44 -20.41 0.20
CA ASN A 179 14.32 -20.41 -0.96
C ASN A 179 14.76 -21.84 -1.36
N GLN A 180 15.13 -22.66 -0.39
CA GLN A 180 15.47 -24.06 -0.63
C GLN A 180 14.30 -24.87 -1.19
N HIS A 181 13.09 -24.70 -0.66
CA HIS A 181 11.88 -25.37 -1.14
C HIS A 181 11.49 -24.94 -2.57
N LEU A 182 11.81 -23.70 -2.94
CA LEU A 182 11.62 -23.15 -4.28
C LEU A 182 12.85 -23.30 -5.18
N GLN A 183 13.85 -24.07 -4.74
CA GLN A 183 15.07 -24.39 -5.50
C GLN A 183 15.87 -23.17 -5.98
N GLY A 184 15.76 -22.03 -5.29
CA GLY A 184 16.48 -20.80 -5.65
C GLY A 184 15.98 -20.09 -6.90
N GLN A 185 14.80 -20.44 -7.43
CA GLN A 185 14.33 -19.94 -8.73
C GLN A 185 13.39 -18.74 -8.65
N ILE A 186 12.85 -18.46 -7.47
CA ILE A 186 11.79 -17.45 -7.31
C ILE A 186 12.34 -16.27 -6.50
N PRO A 187 12.31 -15.04 -7.05
CA PRO A 187 12.71 -13.85 -6.33
C PRO A 187 11.74 -13.51 -5.18
N PHE A 188 12.31 -12.91 -4.14
CA PHE A 188 11.58 -12.44 -2.97
C PHE A 188 11.62 -10.92 -2.84
N ARG A 189 10.54 -10.37 -2.32
CA ARG A 189 10.45 -9.01 -1.79
C ARG A 189 10.16 -9.13 -0.31
N ILE A 190 11.08 -8.68 0.53
CA ILE A 190 10.93 -8.86 1.98
C ILE A 190 10.34 -7.59 2.56
N ASP A 191 9.38 -7.72 3.47
CA ASP A 191 8.80 -6.57 4.15
C ASP A 191 8.72 -6.86 5.64
N ALA A 192 9.53 -6.12 6.40
CA ALA A 192 9.67 -6.30 7.84
C ALA A 192 8.70 -5.43 8.64
N ASN A 193 7.93 -4.55 7.99
CA ASN A 193 7.04 -3.56 8.61
C ASN A 193 7.61 -2.96 9.90
N GLN A 194 8.83 -2.43 9.81
CA GLN A 194 9.52 -1.74 10.90
C GLN A 194 9.92 -2.64 12.08
N GLY A 195 10.04 -3.95 11.84
CA GLY A 195 10.22 -4.98 12.86
C GLY A 195 11.63 -5.06 13.45
N TRP A 196 12.65 -4.56 12.76
CA TRP A 196 14.05 -4.73 13.16
C TRP A 196 14.68 -3.42 13.65
N THR A 197 15.70 -3.57 14.48
CA THR A 197 16.73 -2.54 14.64
C THR A 197 17.63 -2.50 13.41
N LYS A 198 18.37 -1.40 13.23
CA LYS A 198 19.29 -1.25 12.09
C LYS A 198 20.44 -2.27 12.15
N GLU A 199 20.92 -2.63 13.35
CA GLU A 199 21.95 -3.65 13.54
C GLU A 199 21.43 -5.05 13.19
N GLU A 200 20.25 -5.42 13.69
CA GLU A 200 19.60 -6.70 13.35
C GLU A 200 19.36 -6.81 11.85
N ALA A 201 18.84 -5.74 11.22
CA ALA A 201 18.62 -5.71 9.78
C ALA A 201 19.91 -6.00 9.00
N VAL A 202 21.02 -5.34 9.31
CA VAL A 202 22.30 -5.59 8.62
C VAL A 202 22.75 -7.04 8.82
N GLN A 203 22.64 -7.59 10.03
CA GLN A 203 23.03 -8.97 10.31
C GLN A 203 22.16 -9.98 9.53
N ILE A 204 20.85 -9.78 9.48
CA ILE A 204 19.91 -10.63 8.72
C ILE A 204 20.25 -10.58 7.22
N LEU A 205 20.48 -9.40 6.67
CA LEU A 205 20.75 -9.22 5.23
C LEU A 205 22.10 -9.81 4.79
N GLN A 206 23.09 -9.86 5.68
CA GLN A 206 24.35 -10.57 5.45
C GLN A 206 24.15 -12.08 5.31
N GLU A 207 23.21 -12.66 6.07
CA GLU A 207 22.90 -14.08 6.00
C GLU A 207 22.09 -14.48 4.76
N TRP A 208 21.51 -13.52 4.05
CA TRP A 208 20.73 -13.74 2.81
C TRP A 208 21.51 -13.47 1.53
N GLN A 209 22.82 -13.26 1.61
CA GLN A 209 23.64 -13.12 0.41
C GLN A 209 23.51 -14.35 -0.51
N GLY A 210 23.27 -14.11 -1.79
CA GLY A 210 23.06 -15.16 -2.80
C GLY A 210 21.62 -15.70 -2.90
N ILE A 211 20.71 -15.27 -2.04
CA ILE A 211 19.26 -15.51 -2.21
C ILE A 211 18.74 -14.45 -3.20
N PRO A 212 17.86 -14.80 -4.16
CA PRO A 212 17.29 -13.83 -5.10
C PRO A 212 16.29 -12.92 -4.36
N ILE A 213 16.78 -11.83 -3.76
CA ILE A 213 15.96 -10.84 -3.07
C ILE A 213 16.01 -9.53 -3.87
N ASP A 214 14.85 -9.09 -4.38
CA ASP A 214 14.71 -7.86 -5.15
C ASP A 214 14.96 -6.64 -4.27
N PHE A 215 14.34 -6.62 -3.08
CA PHE A 215 14.49 -5.57 -2.08
C PHE A 215 14.01 -6.01 -0.69
N VAL A 216 14.41 -5.24 0.31
CA VAL A 216 13.86 -5.28 1.68
C VAL A 216 13.18 -3.95 1.99
N GLU A 217 11.90 -4.04 2.28
CA GLU A 217 10.97 -2.95 2.55
C GLU A 217 10.86 -2.68 4.05
N GLN A 218 11.00 -1.39 4.38
CA GLN A 218 10.90 -0.81 5.71
C GLN A 218 11.48 -1.70 6.84
N PRO A 219 12.81 -1.98 6.83
CA PRO A 219 13.42 -2.82 7.86
C PRO A 219 13.30 -2.24 9.26
N VAL A 220 13.40 -0.91 9.38
CA VAL A 220 13.46 -0.17 10.65
C VAL A 220 12.26 0.74 10.84
N LYS A 221 12.11 1.31 12.05
CA LYS A 221 11.06 2.27 12.39
C LYS A 221 10.95 3.40 11.37
N ALA A 222 9.71 3.76 11.01
CA ALA A 222 9.38 4.77 10.01
C ALA A 222 10.12 6.11 10.22
N ALA A 223 10.24 6.54 11.47
CA ALA A 223 10.91 7.78 11.83
C ALA A 223 12.45 7.69 11.87
N ASP A 224 13.02 6.48 11.83
CA ASP A 224 14.47 6.26 11.92
C ASP A 224 15.15 6.31 10.54
N PHE A 225 15.13 7.49 9.91
CA PHE A 225 15.82 7.72 8.64
C PHE A 225 17.34 7.47 8.74
N ALA A 226 17.94 7.74 9.90
CA ALA A 226 19.35 7.45 10.14
C ALA A 226 19.62 5.95 10.15
N GLY A 227 18.75 5.15 10.76
CA GLY A 227 18.76 3.70 10.69
C GLY A 227 18.52 3.17 9.28
N LEU A 228 17.56 3.73 8.55
CA LEU A 228 17.28 3.32 7.17
C LEU A 228 18.49 3.58 6.27
N LYS A 229 19.13 4.75 6.42
CA LYS A 229 20.41 5.07 5.78
C LYS A 229 21.51 4.09 6.19
N TYR A 230 21.65 3.81 7.50
CA TYR A 230 22.67 2.89 8.02
C TYR A 230 22.58 1.51 7.37
N VAL A 231 21.37 0.96 7.24
CA VAL A 231 21.11 -0.34 6.59
C VAL A 231 21.40 -0.25 5.09
N THR A 232 20.93 0.81 4.42
CA THR A 232 21.13 1.02 2.98
C THR A 232 22.60 1.06 2.60
N GLU A 233 23.44 1.74 3.39
CA GLU A 233 24.89 1.83 3.16
C GLU A 233 25.65 0.51 3.38
N ARG A 234 25.03 -0.48 4.04
CA ARG A 234 25.66 -1.73 4.49
C ARG A 234 25.04 -2.99 3.90
N SER A 235 24.04 -2.84 3.04
CA SER A 235 23.33 -3.93 2.40
C SER A 235 23.68 -4.00 0.92
N ALA A 236 23.99 -5.20 0.42
CA ALA A 236 24.03 -5.46 -1.02
C ALA A 236 22.62 -5.61 -1.63
N ILE A 237 21.62 -5.87 -0.79
CA ILE A 237 20.21 -5.96 -1.19
C ILE A 237 19.60 -4.56 -1.14
N PRO A 238 18.88 -4.10 -2.18
CA PRO A 238 18.21 -2.80 -2.18
C PRO A 238 17.25 -2.63 -1.00
N ILE A 239 17.21 -1.42 -0.43
CA ILE A 239 16.29 -1.08 0.65
C ILE A 239 15.18 -0.17 0.09
N MET A 240 13.92 -0.53 0.36
CA MET A 240 12.75 0.25 -0.02
C MET A 240 12.11 0.90 1.22
N ALA A 241 11.76 2.17 1.11
CA ALA A 241 10.97 2.87 2.13
C ALA A 241 9.47 2.68 1.84
N ASP A 242 8.69 2.36 2.88
CA ASP A 242 7.21 2.33 2.85
C ASP A 242 6.67 3.30 3.90
N GLU A 243 6.56 2.87 5.16
CA GLU A 243 6.01 3.73 6.23
C GLU A 243 6.86 4.98 6.53
N SER A 244 8.06 5.11 5.96
CA SER A 244 8.84 6.36 6.00
C SER A 244 8.41 7.41 4.97
N VAL A 245 7.59 7.10 3.97
CA VAL A 245 7.28 8.01 2.84
C VAL A 245 5.76 8.14 2.63
N PHE A 246 5.17 9.24 3.11
CA PHE A 246 3.74 9.54 2.92
C PHE A 246 3.47 10.73 2.00
N SER A 247 4.49 11.55 1.76
CA SER A 247 4.38 12.79 1.00
C SER A 247 5.56 13.00 0.07
N TYR A 248 5.40 13.94 -0.87
CA TYR A 248 6.51 14.41 -1.70
C TYR A 248 7.70 14.91 -0.87
N GLN A 249 7.44 15.52 0.28
CA GLN A 249 8.49 16.05 1.15
C GLN A 249 9.32 14.95 1.82
N ASP A 250 8.71 13.78 2.07
CA ASP A 250 9.43 12.61 2.61
C ASP A 250 10.29 11.92 1.53
N ALA A 251 9.87 12.02 0.26
CA ALA A 251 10.57 11.42 -0.88
C ALA A 251 11.77 12.25 -1.39
N LYS A 252 11.88 13.51 -0.96
CA LYS A 252 12.90 14.46 -1.40
C LYS A 252 14.17 14.40 -0.55
#